data_AF-A0A3D4FJ90-F1
#
_entry.id   AF-A0A3D4FJ90-F1
#
_cell.length_a   1.000
_cell.length_b   1.000
_cell.length_c   1.000
_cell.angle_alpha   90.00
_cell.angle_beta   90.00
_cell.angle_gamma   90.00
#
_symmetry.space_group_name_H-M   'P 1'
#
loop_
_entity.id
_entity.type
_entity.pdbx_description
1 polymer ?
#
loop_
_entity_poly.entity_id
_entity_poly.type
_entity_poly.pdbx_seq_one_letter_code
_entity_poly.pdbx_strand_id
1 'polypeptide(L)' 'PTEKIETYVIRVKSKVFSANEMEQKLRYNETPIITRIFNDELILDVRTIFEKDFDIIIKAFLNMGFK' A
#
# COMPACT_ATOMS: atom_id res chain seq x y z
N PRO A 1 16.44 13.64 -1.06
CA PRO A 1 16.00 13.97 0.32
C PRO A 1 17.18 13.95 1.29
N THR A 2 17.52 15.11 1.87
CA THR A 2 18.66 15.30 2.78
C THR A 2 18.37 14.91 4.23
N GLU A 3 17.10 14.73 4.60
CA GLU A 3 16.72 14.33 5.96
C GLU A 3 16.02 12.97 6.02
N LYS A 4 16.42 12.17 7.01
CA LYS A 4 15.78 10.90 7.37
C LYS A 4 14.85 11.18 8.55
N ILE A 5 13.57 11.37 8.25
CA ILE A 5 12.54 11.56 9.28
C ILE A 5 11.95 10.20 9.62
N GLU A 6 12.06 9.80 10.89
CA GLU A 6 11.46 8.57 11.43
C GLU A 6 9.94 8.56 11.20
N THR A 7 9.41 7.38 10.92
CA THR A 7 7.98 7.15 10.68
C THR A 7 7.64 5.70 10.96
N TYR A 8 6.36 5.43 11.15
CA TYR A 8 5.83 4.07 11.19
C TYR A 8 5.32 3.69 9.81
N VAL A 9 5.55 2.43 9.43
CA VAL A 9 5.07 1.90 8.15
C VAL A 9 4.35 0.59 8.38
N ILE A 10 3.37 0.32 7.54
CA ILE A 10 2.75 -1.00 7.42
C ILE A 10 3.40 -1.70 6.24
N ARG A 11 3.94 -2.89 6.49
CA ARG A 11 4.50 -3.79 5.47
C ARG A 11 3.47 -4.85 5.14
N VAL A 12 3.19 -5.03 3.85
CA VAL A 12 2.24 -6.03 3.36
C VAL A 12 2.98 -6.99 2.42
N LYS A 13 2.80 -8.27 2.70
CA LYS A 13 3.32 -9.37 1.88
C LYS A 13 2.17 -10.32 1.57
N SER A 14 2.12 -10.77 0.32
CA SER A 14 1.14 -11.76 -0.14
C SER A 14 1.87 -13.03 -0.59
N LYS A 15 1.19 -14.17 -0.47
CA LYS A 15 1.64 -15.44 -1.07
C LYS A 15 1.17 -15.59 -2.51
N VAL A 16 0.19 -14.78 -2.92
CA VAL A 16 -0.50 -14.86 -4.21
C VAL A 16 -0.02 -13.78 -5.17
N PHE A 17 0.32 -12.60 -4.66
CA PHE A 17 0.74 -11.44 -5.45
C PHE A 17 2.14 -11.00 -5.03
N SER A 18 2.97 -10.67 -6.02
CA SER A 18 4.21 -9.92 -5.80
C SER A 18 3.90 -8.50 -5.31
N ALA A 19 4.89 -7.83 -4.70
CA ALA A 19 4.71 -6.44 -4.29
C ALA A 19 4.38 -5.52 -5.47
N ASN A 20 4.96 -5.78 -6.64
CA ASN A 20 4.69 -5.02 -7.86
C ASN A 20 3.25 -5.20 -8.36
N GLU A 21 2.70 -6.42 -8.31
CA GLU A 21 1.29 -6.65 -8.69
C GLU A 21 0.32 -5.98 -7.74
N MET A 22 0.60 -6.02 -6.42
CA MET A 22 -0.20 -5.31 -5.43
C MET A 22 -0.15 -3.78 -5.66
N GLU A 23 1.05 -3.23 -5.89
CA GLU A 23 1.23 -1.80 -6.16
C GLU A 23 0.46 -1.38 -7.43
N GLN A 24 0.56 -2.16 -8.50
CA GLN A 24 -0.14 -1.89 -9.75
C GLN A 24 -1.66 -1.92 -9.55
N LYS A 25 -2.18 -2.92 -8.82
CA LYS A 25 -3.63 -3.02 -8.51
C LYS A 25 -4.11 -1.84 -7.66
N LEU A 26 -3.33 -1.42 -6.66
CA LEU A 26 -3.65 -0.24 -5.84
C LEU A 26 -3.63 1.06 -6.63
N ARG A 27 -2.63 1.23 -7.52
CA ARG A 27 -2.48 2.41 -8.37
C ARG A 27 -3.65 2.57 -9.35
N TYR A 28 -4.19 1.46 -9.87
CA TYR A 28 -5.29 1.47 -10.85
C TYR A 28 -6.66 1.17 -10.24
N ASN A 29 -6.78 1.13 -8.92
CA ASN A 29 -8.07 1.09 -8.24
C ASN A 29 -8.89 2.37 -8.52
N GLU A 30 -10.21 2.32 -8.32
CA GLU A 30 -11.12 3.47 -8.50
C GLU A 30 -10.57 4.74 -7.86
N THR A 31 -10.10 4.63 -6.61
CA THR A 31 -9.25 5.63 -5.98
C THR A 31 -7.80 5.13 -6.00
N PRO A 32 -6.88 5.79 -6.74
CA PRO A 32 -5.48 5.41 -6.79
C PRO A 32 -4.80 5.51 -5.42
N ILE A 33 -4.14 4.44 -4.99
CA ILE A 33 -3.34 4.42 -3.76
C ILE A 33 -1.88 4.22 -4.15
N ILE A 34 -1.05 5.23 -3.89
CA ILE A 34 0.38 5.20 -4.21
C ILE A 34 1.16 4.69 -3.00
N THR A 35 1.94 3.64 -3.20
CA THR A 35 2.73 2.99 -2.15
C THR A 35 4.20 2.94 -2.53
N ARG A 36 5.04 2.45 -1.61
CA ARG A 36 6.45 2.16 -1.87
C ARG A 36 6.66 0.65 -1.92
N ILE A 37 7.68 0.22 -2.65
CA ILE A 37 8.15 -1.18 -2.64
C ILE A 37 9.57 -1.18 -2.08
N PHE A 38 9.85 -2.10 -1.16
CA PHE A 38 11.20 -2.34 -0.66
C PHE A 38 11.34 -3.81 -0.27
N ASN A 39 12.40 -4.47 -0.73
CA ASN A 39 12.65 -5.89 -0.48
C ASN A 39 11.44 -6.81 -0.80
N ASP A 40 10.76 -6.57 -1.92
CA ASP A 40 9.55 -7.30 -2.34
C ASP A 40 8.40 -7.26 -1.31
N GLU A 41 8.33 -6.18 -0.53
CA GLU A 41 7.22 -5.86 0.34
C GLU A 41 6.60 -4.54 -0.07
N LEU A 42 5.27 -4.50 -0.05
CA LEU A 42 4.51 -3.28 -0.22
C LEU A 42 4.55 -2.48 1.09
N ILE A 43 4.82 -1.19 1.01
CA ILE A 43 4.99 -0.30 2.15
C ILE A 43 3.99 0.86 2.06
N LEU A 44 3.15 0.95 3.10
CA LEU A 44 2.26 2.09 3.37
C LEU A 44 2.90 2.96 4.46
N ASP A 45 3.23 4.21 4.14
CA ASP A 45 3.73 5.17 5.12
C ASP A 45 2.56 5.90 5.78
N VAL A 46 2.28 5.60 7.05
CA VAL A 46 1.08 6.12 7.73
C VAL A 46 1.14 7.63 7.94
N ARG A 47 2.35 8.24 7.87
CA ARG A 47 2.51 9.70 7.93
C ARG A 47 1.80 10.43 6.78
N THR A 48 1.53 9.75 5.67
CA THR A 48 0.87 10.35 4.49
C THR A 48 -0.55 9.81 4.28
N ILE A 49 -1.15 9.19 5.29
CA ILE A 49 -2.50 8.61 5.22
C ILE A 49 -3.38 9.30 6.27
N PHE A 50 -4.56 9.78 5.86
CA PHE A 50 -5.53 10.32 6.82
C PHE A 50 -6.47 9.21 7.31
N GLU A 51 -7.00 9.35 8.53
CA GLU A 51 -7.92 8.36 9.11
C GLU A 51 -9.16 8.12 8.24
N LYS A 52 -9.69 9.18 7.61
CA LYS A 52 -10.81 9.09 6.67
C LYS A 52 -10.52 8.23 5.42
N ASP A 53 -9.26 7.98 5.11
CA ASP A 53 -8.85 7.19 3.94
C ASP A 53 -8.74 5.69 4.26
N PHE A 54 -8.86 5.29 5.54
CA PHE A 54 -8.72 3.90 5.95
C PHE A 54 -9.74 2.98 5.27
N ASP A 55 -11.00 3.41 5.16
CA ASP A 55 -12.04 2.62 4.51
C ASP A 55 -11.75 2.38 3.02
N ILE A 56 -11.18 3.39 2.33
CA ILE A 56 -10.78 3.30 0.93
C ILE A 56 -9.64 2.28 0.77
N ILE A 57 -8.66 2.32 1.68
CA ILE A 57 -7.52 1.39 1.68
C ILE A 57 -8.01 -0.04 1.90
N ILE A 58 -8.85 -0.27 2.92
CA ILE A 58 -9.40 -1.60 3.22
C ILE A 58 -10.18 -2.14 2.02
N LYS A 59 -11.08 -1.33 1.45
CA LYS A 59 -11.87 -1.71 0.27
C LYS A 59 -10.96 -2.06 -0.92
N ALA A 60 -9.90 -1.30 -1.16
CA ALA A 60 -8.96 -1.58 -2.24
C ALA A 60 -8.27 -2.94 -2.06
N PHE A 61 -7.83 -3.29 -0.85
CA PHE A 61 -7.26 -4.62 -0.57
C PHE A 61 -8.27 -5.76 -0.71
N LEU A 62 -9.50 -5.59 -0.23
CA LEU A 62 -10.56 -6.60 -0.39
C LEU A 62 -10.89 -6.87 -1.86
N ASN A 63 -10.88 -5.82 -2.70
CA ASN A 63 -11.16 -5.92 -4.13
C ASN A 63 -10.04 -6.59 -4.95
N MET A 64 -8.84 -6.81 -4.38
CA MET A 64 -7.75 -7.45 -5.12
C MET A 64 -8.03 -8.91 -5.50
N GLY A 65 -9.03 -9.53 -4.87
CA GLY A 65 -9.41 -10.91 -5.11
C GLY A 65 -8.37 -11.88 -4.55
N PHE A 66 -8.37 -12.05 -3.23
CA PHE A 66 -7.76 -13.22 -2.62
C PHE A 66 -8.64 -14.42 -2.98
N LYS A 67 -8.25 -15.18 -4.01
CA LYS A 67 -8.85 -16.49 -4.30
C LYS A 67 -8.36 -17.53 -3.30
#